data_AF-A0A1Y2CAV1-F1
#
_entry.id   AF-A0A1Y2CAV1-F1
#
_cell.length_a   1.000
_cell.length_b   1.000
_cell.length_c   1.000
_cell.angle_alpha   90.00
_cell.angle_beta   90.00
_cell.angle_gamma   90.00
#
_symmetry.space_group_name_H-M   'P 1'
#
loop_
_entity.id
_entity.type
_entity.pdbx_description
1 polymer ?
#
loop_
_entity_poly.entity_id
_entity_poly.type
_entity_poly.pdbx_seq_one_letter_code
_entity_poly.pdbx_strand_id
1 'polypeptide(L)'
;MPNSESPTPVPQVEGKSCGRCVKQKRPCDSGRPACSRCVKAGLSSECSYLRDFKPRAVHRKPQSSSPNSPPLELEDPALMPTTQDFDLVFTWFTHKPATAENVTSLIDGTSFILGFALQPAPLRLAVCTMASFFTRQDEAVTLGLYHRAVKAIASIDLKKPSVHSIQAFILLQTFCVGCLGVGLGKPYFLAALRQMSQLALNIDPDDSPWLNHLNLTDTQKEERRRIFWSLTYFHYQMLSVSRDDPAVILDLSRIKPLSAVQYLARLFSQWSLLHGNAGFCLLWQKLKRILRCPH
;
A
#
# COMPACT_ATOMS: atom_id res chain seq x y z
N MET A 1 21.54 50.87 -36.08
CA MET A 1 20.12 50.84 -35.68
C MET A 1 19.71 49.37 -35.58
N PRO A 2 19.66 48.77 -34.38
CA PRO A 2 19.25 47.37 -34.25
C PRO A 2 17.73 47.27 -34.43
N ASN A 3 17.30 46.40 -35.34
CA ASN A 3 15.89 46.13 -35.62
C ASN A 3 15.25 45.47 -34.39
N SER A 4 14.27 46.15 -33.80
CA SER A 4 13.35 45.60 -32.80
C SER A 4 12.39 44.65 -33.49
N GLU A 5 12.69 43.35 -33.46
CA GLU A 5 11.76 42.31 -33.88
C GLU A 5 10.56 42.30 -32.92
N SER A 6 9.38 42.53 -33.49
CA SER A 6 8.12 42.50 -32.76
C SER A 6 7.75 41.05 -32.46
N PRO A 7 7.33 40.74 -31.21
CA PRO A 7 7.03 39.35 -30.83
C PRO A 7 5.81 38.85 -31.60
N THR A 8 5.99 37.70 -32.25
CA THR A 8 4.96 37.00 -33.02
C THR A 8 3.80 36.62 -32.10
N PRO A 9 2.53 36.87 -32.46
CA PRO A 9 1.39 36.52 -31.63
C PRO A 9 1.30 35.00 -31.46
N VAL A 10 1.35 34.55 -30.20
CA VAL A 10 1.23 33.13 -29.84
C VAL A 10 -0.21 32.67 -30.09
N PRO A 11 -0.43 31.54 -30.80
CA PRO A 11 -1.78 31.04 -31.07
C PRO A 11 -2.52 30.73 -29.77
N GLN A 12 -3.73 31.31 -29.63
CA GLN A 12 -4.61 31.06 -28.48
C GLN A 12 -5.22 29.67 -28.62
N VAL A 13 -4.71 28.73 -27.82
CA VAL A 13 -5.34 27.42 -27.66
C VAL A 13 -6.51 27.59 -26.69
N GLU A 14 -7.74 27.29 -27.11
CA GLU A 14 -8.92 27.27 -26.24
C GLU A 14 -8.71 26.25 -25.10
N GLY A 15 -8.23 26.73 -23.96
CA GLY A 15 -7.75 25.93 -22.85
C GLY A 15 -8.58 26.10 -21.59
N LYS A 16 -8.76 25.00 -20.85
CA LYS A 16 -9.31 24.99 -19.48
C LYS A 16 -8.50 25.91 -18.57
N SER A 17 -9.17 26.64 -17.67
CA SER A 17 -8.50 27.49 -16.66
C SER A 17 -7.57 26.69 -15.74
N CYS A 18 -6.45 27.28 -15.31
CA CYS A 18 -5.53 26.63 -14.37
C CYS A 18 -6.15 26.46 -12.96
N GLY A 19 -5.67 25.48 -12.20
CA GLY A 19 -6.22 25.14 -10.87
C GLY A 19 -6.24 26.31 -9.88
N ARG A 20 -5.24 27.20 -9.94
CA ARG A 20 -5.14 28.38 -9.07
C ARG A 20 -6.21 29.43 -9.38
N CYS A 21 -6.40 29.77 -10.66
CA CYS A 21 -7.44 30.71 -11.08
C CYS A 21 -8.84 30.17 -10.77
N VAL A 22 -9.06 28.87 -10.95
CA VAL A 22 -10.32 28.19 -10.56
C VAL A 22 -10.56 28.31 -9.05
N LYS A 23 -9.54 28.00 -8.23
CA LYS A 23 -9.63 28.09 -6.76
C LYS A 23 -9.92 29.53 -6.28
N GLN A 24 -9.37 30.53 -6.94
CA GLN A 24 -9.58 31.95 -6.62
C GLN A 24 -10.83 32.55 -7.28
N LYS A 25 -11.57 31.80 -8.11
CA LYS A 25 -12.71 32.29 -8.91
C LYS A 25 -12.35 33.52 -9.76
N ARG A 26 -11.20 33.46 -10.43
CA ARG A 26 -10.68 34.55 -11.27
C ARG A 26 -10.53 34.07 -12.73
N PRO A 27 -10.68 34.94 -13.75
CA PRO A 27 -10.46 34.55 -15.14
C PRO A 27 -9.00 34.14 -15.38
N CYS A 28 -8.83 33.14 -16.24
CA CYS A 28 -7.55 32.58 -16.64
C CYS A 28 -7.42 32.71 -18.15
N ASP A 29 -6.28 33.22 -18.61
CA ASP A 29 -5.91 33.38 -20.02
C ASP A 29 -5.32 32.10 -20.63
N SER A 30 -5.26 31.01 -19.87
CA SER A 30 -4.82 29.69 -20.33
C SER A 30 -3.43 29.63 -20.99
N GLY A 31 -2.59 30.66 -20.77
CA GLY A 31 -1.20 30.70 -21.22
C GLY A 31 -0.39 29.53 -20.68
N ARG A 32 0.48 28.96 -21.53
CA ARG A 32 1.42 27.91 -21.17
C ARG A 32 2.86 28.43 -21.23
N PRO A 33 3.76 27.99 -20.33
CA PRO A 33 3.56 26.97 -19.29
C PRO A 33 2.75 27.44 -18.06
N ALA A 34 2.62 28.75 -17.85
CA ALA A 34 1.81 29.35 -16.79
C ALA A 34 0.94 30.49 -17.34
N CYS A 35 -0.24 30.69 -16.76
CA CYS A 35 -1.12 31.78 -17.16
C CYS A 35 -0.54 33.15 -16.77
N SER A 36 -0.80 34.21 -17.53
CA SER A 36 -0.20 35.54 -17.34
C SER A 36 -0.40 36.07 -15.92
N ARG A 37 -1.52 35.72 -15.29
CA ARG A 37 -1.84 36.13 -13.92
C ARG A 37 -0.98 35.41 -12.88
N CYS A 38 -0.68 34.12 -13.08
CA CYS A 38 0.23 33.40 -12.19
C CYS A 38 1.67 33.90 -12.35
N VAL A 39 2.06 34.27 -13.56
CA VAL A 39 3.36 34.90 -13.83
C VAL A 39 3.48 36.25 -13.13
N LYS A 40 2.49 37.14 -13.28
CA LYS A 40 2.46 38.44 -12.58
C LYS A 40 2.48 38.32 -11.06
N ALA A 41 1.93 37.25 -10.52
CA ALA A 41 1.92 36.97 -9.09
C ALA A 41 3.22 36.31 -8.58
N GLY A 42 4.23 36.08 -9.43
CA GLY A 42 5.47 35.40 -9.06
C GLY A 42 5.31 33.91 -8.74
N LEU A 43 4.23 33.28 -9.20
CA LEU A 43 3.83 31.93 -8.81
C LEU A 43 3.63 31.04 -10.04
N SER A 44 4.54 31.16 -11.00
CA SER A 44 4.53 30.38 -12.24
C SER A 44 4.67 28.88 -11.99
N SER A 45 5.45 28.48 -10.98
CA SER A 45 5.67 27.08 -10.59
C SER A 45 4.44 26.40 -10.02
N GLU A 46 3.50 27.15 -9.43
CA GLU A 46 2.25 26.64 -8.88
C GLU A 46 1.10 26.61 -9.90
N CYS A 47 1.32 27.13 -11.11
CA CYS A 47 0.32 27.18 -12.16
C CYS A 47 0.16 25.82 -12.83
N SER A 48 -0.72 24.96 -12.30
CA SER A 48 -0.99 23.64 -12.87
C SER A 48 -2.32 23.57 -13.61
N TYR A 49 -2.33 22.88 -14.75
CA TYR A 49 -3.52 22.58 -15.57
C TYR A 49 -3.98 21.12 -15.42
N LEU A 50 -3.58 20.44 -14.34
CA LEU A 50 -3.90 19.04 -14.11
C LEU A 50 -5.43 18.86 -13.96
N ARG A 51 -5.95 17.80 -14.58
CA ARG A 51 -7.35 17.66 -15.02
C ARG A 51 -8.38 17.34 -13.94
N ASP A 52 -8.04 17.31 -12.64
CA ASP A 52 -8.89 16.65 -11.62
C ASP A 52 -9.37 17.54 -10.46
N PHE A 53 -9.68 18.82 -10.71
CA PHE A 53 -10.42 19.61 -9.72
C PHE A 53 -11.93 19.39 -9.87
N LYS A 54 -12.48 18.35 -9.22
CA LYS A 54 -13.93 18.32 -8.93
C LYS A 54 -14.24 19.45 -7.93
N PRO A 55 -15.06 20.45 -8.27
CA PRO A 55 -15.45 21.48 -7.32
C PRO A 55 -16.18 20.84 -6.14
N ARG A 56 -15.61 20.96 -4.93
CA ARG A 56 -16.25 20.50 -3.69
C ARG A 56 -17.48 21.38 -3.47
N ALA A 57 -18.68 20.80 -3.59
CA ALA A 57 -19.92 21.46 -3.24
C ALA A 57 -19.83 21.92 -1.78
N VAL A 58 -19.90 23.23 -1.55
CA VAL A 58 -19.88 23.83 -0.21
C VAL A 58 -21.28 23.65 0.38
N HIS A 59 -21.57 22.46 0.91
CA HIS A 59 -22.69 22.24 1.80
C HIS A 59 -22.29 22.69 3.21
N ARG A 60 -22.64 23.94 3.56
CA ARG A 60 -22.53 24.46 4.93
C ARG A 60 -23.77 23.97 5.70
N LYS A 61 -23.67 22.83 6.39
CA LYS A 61 -24.73 22.38 7.31
C LYS A 61 -24.77 23.28 8.56
N PRO A 62 -25.96 23.60 9.09
CA PRO A 62 -26.10 24.34 10.35
C PRO A 62 -25.56 23.52 11.51
N GLN A 63 -24.67 24.13 12.30
CA GLN A 63 -24.13 23.57 13.53
C GLN A 63 -25.19 23.71 14.64
N SER A 64 -25.89 22.64 14.98
CA SER A 64 -26.54 22.51 16.29
C SER A 64 -25.64 21.63 17.18
N SER A 65 -25.07 22.28 18.18
CA SER A 65 -24.09 21.73 19.11
C SER A 65 -24.77 21.04 20.29
N SER A 66 -24.62 19.72 20.38
CA SER A 66 -24.51 19.01 21.66
C SER A 66 -23.01 18.74 21.91
N PRO A 67 -22.38 19.20 23.00
CA PRO A 67 -20.91 19.25 23.10
C PRO A 67 -20.20 17.91 23.35
N ASN A 68 -20.90 16.82 23.69
CA ASN A 68 -20.25 15.68 24.35
C ASN A 68 -20.47 14.30 23.71
N SER A 69 -21.14 14.21 22.56
CA SER A 69 -21.23 12.93 21.83
C SER A 69 -20.47 13.09 20.51
N PRO A 70 -19.42 12.28 20.25
CA PRO A 70 -18.84 12.24 18.91
C PRO A 70 -19.98 11.96 17.91
N PRO A 71 -20.08 12.71 16.81
CA PRO A 71 -21.08 12.43 15.79
C PRO A 71 -21.00 10.96 15.42
N LEU A 72 -22.13 10.24 15.46
CA LEU A 72 -22.22 8.89 14.92
C LEU A 72 -21.98 8.97 13.41
N GLU A 73 -20.71 8.93 13.02
CA GLU A 73 -20.29 8.86 11.64
C GLU A 73 -20.60 7.45 11.16
N LEU A 74 -21.68 7.31 10.38
CA LEU A 74 -22.06 6.05 9.77
C LEU A 74 -20.89 5.56 8.90
N GLU A 75 -20.37 4.38 9.21
CA GLU A 75 -19.29 3.77 8.45
C GLU A 75 -19.72 3.57 6.98
N ASP A 76 -18.79 3.80 6.06
CA ASP A 76 -19.03 3.70 4.63
C ASP A 76 -19.42 2.24 4.27
N PRO A 77 -20.62 2.00 3.71
CA PRO A 77 -21.07 0.64 3.40
C PRO A 77 -20.14 -0.13 2.46
N ALA A 78 -19.34 0.55 1.63
CA ALA A 78 -18.38 -0.10 0.75
C ALA A 78 -17.18 -0.70 1.50
N LEU A 79 -16.94 -0.27 2.75
CA LEU A 79 -15.85 -0.73 3.59
C LEU A 79 -16.27 -1.88 4.52
N MET A 80 -17.58 -2.09 4.70
CA MET A 80 -18.13 -3.19 5.50
C MET A 80 -17.77 -4.56 4.90
N PRO A 81 -17.59 -5.60 5.73
CA PRO A 81 -17.46 -6.96 5.24
C PRO A 81 -18.80 -7.41 4.66
N THR A 82 -18.74 -8.21 3.61
CA THR A 82 -19.90 -8.96 3.12
C THR A 82 -19.71 -10.45 3.37
N THR A 83 -20.80 -11.21 3.39
CA THR A 83 -20.74 -12.69 3.45
C THR A 83 -19.95 -13.26 2.28
N GLN A 84 -20.09 -12.67 1.09
CA GLN A 84 -19.33 -13.08 -0.10
C GLN A 84 -17.82 -12.86 0.06
N ASP A 85 -17.41 -11.75 0.69
CA ASP A 85 -16.01 -11.49 0.99
C ASP A 85 -15.45 -12.58 1.93
N PHE A 86 -16.22 -12.97 2.96
CA PHE A 86 -15.83 -14.02 3.90
C PHE A 86 -15.73 -15.38 3.21
N ASP A 87 -16.78 -15.80 2.49
CA ASP A 87 -16.84 -17.11 1.83
C ASP A 87 -15.69 -17.29 0.83
N LEU A 88 -15.34 -16.22 0.11
CA LEU A 88 -14.22 -16.20 -0.83
C LEU A 88 -12.89 -16.48 -0.11
N VAL A 89 -12.62 -15.75 0.97
CA VAL A 89 -11.35 -15.88 1.72
C VAL A 89 -11.29 -17.21 2.47
N PHE A 90 -12.40 -17.62 3.10
CA PHE A 90 -12.52 -18.90 3.79
C PHE A 90 -12.27 -20.07 2.83
N THR A 91 -12.93 -20.08 1.67
CA THR A 91 -12.74 -21.11 0.64
C THR A 91 -11.29 -21.12 0.16
N TRP A 92 -10.69 -19.95 -0.06
CA TRP A 92 -9.31 -19.86 -0.50
C TRP A 92 -8.33 -20.45 0.53
N PHE A 93 -8.45 -20.07 1.80
CA PHE A 93 -7.55 -20.54 2.86
C PHE A 93 -7.69 -22.04 3.12
N THR A 94 -8.90 -22.58 3.01
CA THR A 94 -9.19 -23.99 3.32
C THR A 94 -8.93 -24.92 2.14
N HIS A 95 -9.25 -24.52 0.91
CA HIS A 95 -9.19 -25.40 -0.26
C HIS A 95 -7.94 -25.19 -1.12
N LYS A 96 -7.24 -24.05 -1.00
CA LYS A 96 -6.03 -23.73 -1.79
C LYS A 96 -4.90 -23.18 -0.90
N PRO A 97 -4.47 -23.93 0.14
CA PRO A 97 -3.48 -23.45 1.10
C PRO A 97 -2.14 -23.08 0.44
N ALA A 98 -1.74 -23.77 -0.62
CA ALA A 98 -0.49 -23.49 -1.34
C ALA A 98 -0.45 -22.10 -1.99
N THR A 99 -1.59 -21.57 -2.46
CA THR A 99 -1.64 -20.20 -3.01
C THR A 99 -1.93 -19.16 -1.94
N ALA A 100 -2.60 -19.54 -0.85
CA ALA A 100 -2.81 -18.71 0.32
C ALA A 100 -1.53 -18.46 1.12
N GLU A 101 -0.48 -19.27 0.91
CA GLU A 101 0.79 -19.19 1.64
C GLU A 101 1.42 -17.79 1.63
N ASN A 102 1.37 -17.08 0.49
CA ASN A 102 1.90 -15.72 0.38
C ASN A 102 1.24 -14.72 1.35
N VAL A 103 -0.02 -14.98 1.72
CA VAL A 103 -0.77 -14.16 2.67
C VAL A 103 -0.58 -14.69 4.09
N THR A 104 -0.70 -16.00 4.30
CA THR A 104 -0.52 -16.60 5.63
C THR A 104 0.94 -16.57 6.10
N SER A 105 1.89 -16.24 5.21
CA SER A 105 3.26 -15.92 5.61
C SER A 105 3.38 -14.54 6.25
N LEU A 106 2.39 -13.66 6.08
CA LEU A 106 2.35 -12.29 6.61
C LEU A 106 1.40 -12.13 7.80
N ILE A 107 0.32 -12.93 7.85
CA ILE A 107 -0.74 -12.86 8.87
C ILE A 107 -1.00 -14.24 9.48
N ASP A 108 -1.44 -14.29 10.74
CA ASP A 108 -2.05 -15.50 11.31
C ASP A 108 -3.42 -15.75 10.65
N GLY A 109 -3.43 -16.67 9.68
CA GLY A 109 -4.63 -17.01 8.91
C GLY A 109 -5.78 -17.52 9.78
N THR A 110 -5.51 -18.20 10.90
CA THR A 110 -6.57 -18.73 11.77
C THR A 110 -7.26 -17.60 12.51
N SER A 111 -6.48 -16.76 13.21
CA SER A 111 -7.00 -15.59 13.91
C SER A 111 -7.67 -14.60 12.95
N PHE A 112 -7.15 -14.48 11.74
CA PHE A 112 -7.75 -13.63 10.70
C PHE A 112 -9.15 -14.11 10.30
N ILE A 113 -9.34 -15.40 10.01
CA ILE A 113 -10.64 -15.97 9.63
C ILE A 113 -11.64 -15.87 10.78
N LEU A 114 -11.24 -16.27 12.00
CA LEU A 114 -12.11 -16.21 13.18
C LEU A 114 -12.55 -14.78 13.51
N GLY A 115 -11.64 -13.81 13.28
CA GLY A 115 -11.89 -12.39 13.52
C GLY A 115 -12.31 -11.61 12.28
N PHE A 116 -12.68 -12.24 11.16
CA PHE A 116 -12.77 -11.59 9.83
C PHE A 116 -13.59 -10.29 9.82
N ALA A 117 -14.75 -10.28 10.46
CA ALA A 117 -15.63 -9.10 10.52
C ALA A 117 -15.01 -7.94 11.34
N LEU A 118 -14.15 -8.28 12.32
CA LEU A 118 -13.45 -7.34 13.21
C LEU A 118 -12.11 -6.87 12.64
N GLN A 119 -11.62 -7.49 11.57
CA GLN A 119 -10.38 -7.08 10.92
C GLN A 119 -10.51 -5.67 10.35
N PRO A 120 -9.45 -4.83 10.42
CA PRO A 120 -9.47 -3.51 9.81
C PRO A 120 -9.80 -3.59 8.31
N ALA A 121 -10.72 -2.74 7.86
CA ALA A 121 -11.19 -2.74 6.47
C ALA A 121 -10.05 -2.77 5.41
N PRO A 122 -8.94 -2.02 5.56
CA PRO A 122 -7.85 -2.06 4.58
C PRO A 122 -7.18 -3.43 4.46
N LEU A 123 -6.90 -4.09 5.60
CA LEU A 123 -6.30 -5.42 5.59
C LEU A 123 -7.27 -6.45 5.04
N ARG A 124 -8.52 -6.43 5.53
CA ARG A 124 -9.56 -7.36 5.09
C ARG A 124 -9.75 -7.33 3.58
N LEU A 125 -9.95 -6.13 3.01
CA LEU A 125 -10.19 -5.97 1.58
C LEU A 125 -8.96 -6.27 0.73
N ALA A 126 -7.75 -6.02 1.24
CA ALA A 126 -6.51 -6.46 0.59
C ALA A 126 -6.42 -7.99 0.51
N VAL A 127 -6.78 -8.71 1.59
CA VAL A 127 -6.86 -10.18 1.58
C VAL A 127 -7.94 -10.67 0.62
N CYS A 128 -9.12 -10.05 0.58
CA CYS A 128 -10.17 -10.40 -0.39
C CYS A 128 -9.70 -10.21 -1.84
N THR A 129 -9.00 -9.12 -2.13
CA THR A 129 -8.42 -8.85 -3.46
C THR A 129 -7.43 -9.94 -3.86
N MET A 130 -6.58 -10.39 -2.93
CA MET A 130 -5.65 -11.49 -3.18
C MET A 130 -6.41 -12.81 -3.38
N ALA A 131 -7.42 -13.08 -2.56
CA ALA A 131 -8.25 -14.26 -2.66
C ALA A 131 -8.96 -14.34 -4.02
N SER A 132 -9.53 -13.24 -4.50
CA SER A 132 -10.21 -13.20 -5.79
C SER A 132 -9.24 -13.47 -6.95
N PHE A 133 -8.04 -12.88 -6.90
CA PHE A 133 -6.98 -13.09 -7.87
C PHE A 133 -6.51 -14.55 -7.93
N PHE A 134 -6.14 -15.15 -6.79
CA PHE A 134 -5.63 -16.53 -6.75
C PHE A 134 -6.71 -17.60 -6.95
N THR A 135 -7.97 -17.27 -6.66
CA THR A 135 -9.09 -18.16 -7.00
C THR A 135 -9.60 -17.98 -8.42
N ARG A 136 -9.05 -17.03 -9.19
CA ARG A 136 -9.42 -16.72 -10.58
C ARG A 136 -10.90 -16.33 -10.72
N GLN A 137 -11.37 -15.46 -9.83
CA GLN A 137 -12.67 -14.83 -9.99
C GLN A 137 -12.67 -13.96 -11.26
N ASP A 138 -13.87 -13.57 -11.69
CA ASP A 138 -14.04 -12.61 -12.77
C ASP A 138 -13.23 -11.33 -12.52
N GLU A 139 -12.71 -10.76 -13.62
CA GLU A 139 -11.85 -9.57 -13.55
C GLU A 139 -12.58 -8.38 -12.93
N ALA A 140 -13.85 -8.18 -13.25
CA ALA A 140 -14.64 -7.09 -12.69
C ALA A 140 -14.82 -7.25 -11.18
N VAL A 141 -14.98 -8.48 -10.68
CA VAL A 141 -15.06 -8.77 -9.24
C VAL A 141 -13.73 -8.44 -8.57
N THR A 142 -12.61 -8.89 -9.15
CA THR A 142 -11.27 -8.63 -8.59
C THR A 142 -10.94 -7.14 -8.57
N LEU A 143 -11.23 -6.41 -9.65
CA LEU A 143 -11.03 -4.96 -9.70
C LEU A 143 -11.97 -4.22 -8.74
N GLY A 144 -13.21 -4.69 -8.57
CA GLY A 144 -14.15 -4.14 -7.59
C GLY A 144 -13.63 -4.24 -6.16
N LEU A 145 -13.08 -5.40 -5.78
CA LEU A 145 -12.44 -5.62 -4.49
C LEU A 145 -11.19 -4.77 -4.31
N TYR A 146 -10.35 -4.68 -5.35
CA TYR A 146 -9.19 -3.79 -5.35
C TYR A 146 -9.59 -2.33 -5.11
N HIS A 147 -10.61 -1.82 -5.80
CA HIS A 147 -11.08 -0.44 -5.60
C HIS A 147 -11.63 -0.19 -4.18
N ARG A 148 -12.35 -1.16 -3.60
CA ARG A 148 -12.75 -1.10 -2.18
C ARG A 148 -11.53 -1.05 -1.26
N ALA A 149 -10.52 -1.87 -1.51
CA ALA A 149 -9.28 -1.89 -0.74
C ALA A 149 -8.51 -0.56 -0.84
N VAL A 150 -8.39 0.03 -2.04
CA VAL A 150 -7.78 1.35 -2.23
C VAL A 150 -8.54 2.44 -1.48
N LYS A 151 -9.87 2.41 -1.51
CA LYS A 151 -10.72 3.33 -0.74
C LYS A 151 -10.48 3.18 0.77
N ALA A 152 -10.34 1.95 1.26
CA ALA A 152 -10.01 1.68 2.66
C ALA A 152 -8.60 2.17 3.03
N ILE A 153 -7.60 1.96 2.17
CA ILE A 153 -6.24 2.48 2.39
C ILE A 153 -6.25 4.01 2.51
N ALA A 154 -7.07 4.70 1.72
CA ALA A 154 -7.17 6.15 1.77
C ALA A 154 -7.71 6.69 3.11
N SER A 155 -8.34 5.86 3.95
CA SER A 155 -8.77 6.24 5.31
C SER A 155 -7.71 5.97 6.38
N ILE A 156 -6.57 5.36 6.05
CA ILE A 156 -5.49 5.11 7.02
C ILE A 156 -4.84 6.44 7.43
N ASP A 157 -4.81 6.70 8.73
CA ASP A 157 -4.01 7.78 9.31
C ASP A 157 -2.53 7.38 9.29
N LEU A 158 -1.77 7.94 8.33
CA LEU A 158 -0.33 7.70 8.19
C LEU A 158 0.51 8.17 9.40
N LYS A 159 -0.07 8.93 10.34
CA LYS A 159 0.59 9.30 11.60
C LYS A 159 0.42 8.24 12.70
N LYS A 160 -0.48 7.28 12.51
CA LYS A 160 -0.75 6.18 13.43
C LYS A 160 -0.46 4.84 12.73
N PRO A 161 0.80 4.53 12.48
CA PRO A 161 1.17 3.29 11.82
C PRO A 161 0.74 2.08 12.66
N SER A 162 0.40 0.98 11.99
CA SER A 162 0.04 -0.28 12.62
C SER A 162 0.58 -1.47 11.82
N VAL A 163 0.69 -2.63 12.46
CA VAL A 163 1.08 -3.88 11.81
C VAL A 163 0.11 -4.22 10.66
N HIS A 164 -1.21 -4.08 10.91
CA HIS A 164 -2.25 -4.35 9.92
C HIS A 164 -2.21 -3.41 8.71
N SER A 165 -1.89 -2.13 8.90
CA SER A 165 -1.75 -1.20 7.77
C SER A 165 -0.55 -1.55 6.89
N ILE A 166 0.58 -1.95 7.48
CA ILE A 166 1.75 -2.42 6.73
C ILE A 166 1.42 -3.69 5.94
N GLN A 167 0.76 -4.67 6.57
CA GLN A 167 0.31 -5.90 5.90
C GLN A 167 -0.59 -5.58 4.70
N ALA A 168 -1.57 -4.67 4.86
CA ALA A 168 -2.45 -4.24 3.78
C ALA A 168 -1.67 -3.61 2.61
N PHE A 169 -0.69 -2.76 2.89
CA PHE A 169 0.16 -2.16 1.86
C PHE A 169 1.00 -3.22 1.11
N ILE A 170 1.59 -4.18 1.83
CA ILE A 170 2.38 -5.27 1.21
C ILE A 170 1.50 -6.13 0.30
N LEU A 171 0.29 -6.49 0.76
CA LEU A 171 -0.65 -7.29 -0.02
C LEU A 171 -1.09 -6.57 -1.30
N LEU A 172 -1.43 -5.28 -1.22
CA LEU A 172 -1.81 -4.50 -2.40
C LEU A 172 -0.64 -4.25 -3.34
N GLN A 173 0.57 -4.02 -2.83
CA GLN A 173 1.75 -3.98 -3.67
C GLN A 173 1.93 -5.31 -4.42
N THR A 174 1.82 -6.44 -3.72
CA THR A 174 1.95 -7.78 -4.31
C THR A 174 0.92 -7.99 -5.42
N PHE A 175 -0.34 -7.64 -5.16
CA PHE A 175 -1.41 -7.67 -6.16
C PHE A 175 -1.10 -6.79 -7.37
N CYS A 176 -0.74 -5.51 -7.15
CA CYS A 176 -0.42 -4.59 -8.24
C CYS A 176 0.74 -5.10 -9.09
N VAL A 177 1.83 -5.58 -8.47
CA VAL A 177 2.97 -6.13 -9.21
C VAL A 177 2.56 -7.34 -10.05
N GLY A 178 1.73 -8.23 -9.49
CA GLY A 178 1.28 -9.45 -10.17
C GLY A 178 0.23 -9.22 -11.27
N CYS A 179 -0.56 -8.15 -11.19
CA CYS A 179 -1.73 -7.95 -12.06
C CYS A 179 -1.71 -6.64 -12.86
N LEU A 180 -1.30 -5.53 -12.24
CA LEU A 180 -1.45 -4.18 -12.81
C LEU A 180 -0.11 -3.53 -13.24
N GLY A 181 1.02 -4.15 -12.87
CA GLY A 181 2.37 -3.67 -13.15
C GLY A 181 3.07 -3.02 -11.96
N VAL A 182 4.40 -3.04 -12.01
CA VAL A 182 5.30 -2.61 -10.92
C VAL A 182 5.09 -1.15 -10.50
N GLY A 183 4.84 -0.26 -11.47
CA GLY A 183 4.64 1.17 -11.20
C GLY A 183 3.46 1.47 -10.27
N LEU A 184 2.38 0.67 -10.35
CA LEU A 184 1.20 0.83 -9.50
C LEU A 184 1.39 0.25 -8.09
N GLY A 185 2.32 -0.70 -7.91
CA GLY A 185 2.64 -1.26 -6.59
C GLY A 185 3.58 -0.39 -5.75
N LYS A 186 4.41 0.42 -6.40
CA LYS A 186 5.47 1.22 -5.77
C LYS A 186 4.97 2.17 -4.67
N PRO A 187 3.86 2.93 -4.83
CA PRO A 187 3.37 3.81 -3.76
C PRO A 187 3.02 3.06 -2.46
N TYR A 188 2.42 1.87 -2.56
CA TYR A 188 2.09 1.04 -1.40
C TYR A 188 3.36 0.50 -0.73
N PHE A 189 4.35 0.07 -1.51
CA PHE A 189 5.65 -0.34 -0.97
C PHE A 189 6.36 0.76 -0.19
N LEU A 190 6.42 1.97 -0.74
CA LEU A 190 7.04 3.12 -0.06
C LEU A 190 6.29 3.52 1.22
N ALA A 191 4.95 3.42 1.22
CA ALA A 191 4.15 3.63 2.42
C ALA A 191 4.44 2.56 3.49
N ALA A 192 4.56 1.29 3.09
CA ALA A 192 4.91 0.19 3.97
C ALA A 192 6.30 0.38 4.60
N LEU A 193 7.32 0.74 3.81
CA LEU A 193 8.68 1.02 4.32
C LEU A 193 8.70 2.17 5.33
N ARG A 194 7.94 3.25 5.05
CA ARG A 194 7.83 4.38 5.99
C ARG A 194 7.21 3.94 7.32
N GLN A 195 6.12 3.18 7.29
CA GLN A 195 5.48 2.71 8.52
C GLN A 195 6.31 1.65 9.25
N MET A 196 7.03 0.79 8.53
CA MET A 196 7.98 -0.17 9.10
C MET A 196 9.05 0.54 9.95
N SER A 197 9.60 1.64 9.43
CA SER A 197 10.56 2.49 10.15
C SER A 197 9.93 3.15 11.38
N GLN A 198 8.71 3.70 11.26
CA GLN A 198 8.01 4.33 12.39
C GLN A 198 7.66 3.35 13.52
N LEU A 199 7.39 2.09 13.20
CA LEU A 199 7.13 1.03 14.19
C LEU A 199 8.40 0.34 14.69
N ALA A 200 9.58 0.77 14.22
CA ALA A 200 10.88 0.18 14.51
C ALA A 200 10.92 -1.34 14.23
N LEU A 201 10.28 -1.79 13.14
CA LEU A 201 10.28 -3.22 12.77
C LEU A 201 11.62 -3.72 12.23
N ASN A 202 12.61 -2.83 12.12
CA ASN A 202 14.01 -3.17 11.84
C ASN A 202 14.81 -3.53 13.11
N ILE A 203 14.14 -3.70 14.24
CA ILE A 203 14.69 -4.21 15.51
C ILE A 203 13.84 -5.41 15.94
N ASP A 204 14.48 -6.50 16.36
CA ASP A 204 13.76 -7.72 16.72
C ASP A 204 12.79 -7.41 17.87
N PRO A 205 11.55 -7.92 17.82
CA PRO A 205 10.58 -7.65 18.88
C PRO A 205 11.02 -8.21 20.25
N ASP A 206 11.91 -9.20 20.32
CA ASP A 206 12.50 -9.65 21.59
C ASP A 206 13.51 -8.65 22.16
N ASP A 207 14.11 -7.83 21.31
CA ASP A 207 15.15 -6.85 21.66
C ASP A 207 14.58 -5.42 21.72
N SER A 208 13.25 -5.30 21.85
CA SER A 208 12.50 -4.03 21.76
C SER A 208 11.78 -3.68 23.07
N PRO A 209 12.47 -3.10 24.09
CA PRO A 209 11.88 -2.83 25.41
C PRO A 209 10.61 -1.98 25.38
N TRP A 210 10.46 -1.09 24.40
CA TRP A 210 9.26 -0.26 24.25
C TRP A 210 8.01 -1.07 23.90
N LEU A 211 8.13 -2.34 23.52
CA LEU A 211 7.00 -3.24 23.25
C LEU A 211 6.57 -4.05 24.49
N ASN A 212 7.32 -4.02 25.60
CA ASN A 212 7.03 -4.85 26.78
C ASN A 212 5.62 -4.63 27.33
N HIS A 213 5.13 -3.39 27.33
CA HIS A 213 3.79 -3.05 27.80
C HIS A 213 2.65 -3.65 26.95
N LEU A 214 2.94 -4.08 25.72
CA LEU A 214 1.96 -4.70 24.82
C LEU A 214 1.79 -6.20 25.06
N ASN A 215 2.67 -6.83 25.84
CA ASN A 215 2.66 -8.28 26.11
C ASN A 215 2.46 -9.12 24.84
N LEU A 216 3.27 -8.85 23.81
CA LEU A 216 3.13 -9.50 22.50
C LEU A 216 3.30 -11.01 22.62
N THR A 217 2.36 -11.75 22.03
CA THR A 217 2.46 -13.20 21.86
C THR A 217 3.60 -13.56 20.89
N ASP A 218 4.10 -14.79 20.96
CA ASP A 218 5.12 -15.27 20.03
C ASP A 218 4.66 -15.18 18.57
N THR A 219 3.37 -15.41 18.29
CA THR A 219 2.77 -15.23 16.97
C THR A 219 2.90 -13.78 16.49
N GLN A 220 2.55 -12.80 17.33
CA GLN A 220 2.63 -11.38 16.95
C GLN A 220 4.08 -10.90 16.77
N LYS A 221 5.01 -11.44 17.57
CA LYS A 221 6.45 -11.19 17.37
C LYS A 221 6.90 -11.75 16.02
N GLU A 222 6.49 -12.97 15.69
CA GLU A 222 6.82 -13.61 14.43
C GLU A 222 6.20 -12.88 13.21
N GLU A 223 4.96 -12.38 13.31
CA GLU A 223 4.35 -11.54 12.27
C GLU A 223 5.17 -10.27 11.99
N ARG A 224 5.71 -9.63 13.04
CA ARG A 224 6.60 -8.46 12.88
C ARG A 224 7.89 -8.82 12.12
N ARG A 225 8.51 -9.97 12.44
CA ARG A 225 9.69 -10.46 11.70
C ARG A 225 9.34 -10.76 10.24
N ARG A 226 8.19 -11.38 9.98
CA ARG A 226 7.70 -11.70 8.64
C ARG A 226 7.54 -10.45 7.79
N ILE A 227 6.93 -9.41 8.35
CA ILE A 227 6.79 -8.11 7.68
C ILE A 227 8.15 -7.53 7.28
N PHE A 228 9.12 -7.52 8.20
CA PHE A 228 10.48 -7.03 7.91
C PHE A 228 11.14 -7.81 6.78
N TRP A 229 11.11 -9.15 6.85
CA TRP A 229 11.74 -10.01 5.84
C TRP A 229 11.03 -9.92 4.48
N SER A 230 9.70 -9.78 4.45
CA SER A 230 8.95 -9.56 3.22
C SER A 230 9.27 -8.21 2.58
N LEU A 231 9.34 -7.13 3.35
CA LEU A 231 9.73 -5.82 2.82
C LEU A 231 11.18 -5.81 2.33
N THR A 232 12.07 -6.49 3.04
CA THR A 232 13.46 -6.71 2.59
C THR A 232 13.50 -7.43 1.24
N TYR A 233 12.74 -8.53 1.10
CA TYR A 233 12.64 -9.26 -0.17
C TYR A 233 12.16 -8.35 -1.31
N PHE A 234 11.06 -7.62 -1.10
CA PHE A 234 10.52 -6.71 -2.11
C PHE A 234 11.47 -5.55 -2.42
N HIS A 235 12.22 -5.05 -1.42
CA HIS A 235 13.22 -4.01 -1.64
C HIS A 235 14.28 -4.46 -2.64
N TYR A 236 14.89 -5.62 -2.42
CA TYR A 236 15.90 -6.15 -3.33
C TYR A 236 15.32 -6.55 -4.69
N GLN A 237 14.08 -7.03 -4.74
CA GLN A 237 13.39 -7.27 -6.00
C GLN A 237 13.22 -5.97 -6.79
N MET A 238 12.78 -4.89 -6.15
CA MET A 238 12.60 -3.59 -6.80
C MET A 238 13.93 -3.01 -7.30
N LEU A 239 15.00 -3.06 -6.48
CA LEU A 239 16.34 -2.63 -6.89
C LEU A 239 16.91 -3.44 -8.06
N SER A 240 16.48 -4.70 -8.23
CA SER A 240 16.91 -5.51 -9.37
C SER A 240 16.25 -5.11 -10.70
N VAL A 241 15.09 -4.44 -10.63
CA VAL A 241 14.30 -4.04 -11.81
C VAL A 241 14.44 -2.54 -12.12
N SER A 242 14.69 -1.69 -11.11
CA SER A 242 14.87 -0.25 -11.26
C SER A 242 16.12 0.26 -10.54
N ARG A 243 17.01 0.94 -11.27
CA ARG A 243 18.22 1.56 -10.71
C ARG A 243 17.97 2.92 -10.06
N ASP A 244 16.83 3.54 -10.35
CA ASP A 244 16.50 4.90 -9.92
C ASP A 244 15.79 4.93 -8.56
N ASP A 245 15.53 3.77 -7.96
CA ASP A 245 14.86 3.67 -6.67
C ASP A 245 15.83 3.99 -5.52
N PRO A 246 15.43 4.83 -4.55
CA PRO A 246 16.28 5.18 -3.43
C PRO A 246 16.60 3.92 -2.62
N ALA A 247 17.89 3.64 -2.45
CA ALA A 247 18.36 2.54 -1.63
C ALA A 247 18.08 2.87 -0.15
N VAL A 248 17.13 2.14 0.44
CA VAL A 248 16.92 2.17 1.89
C VAL A 248 17.86 1.13 2.47
N ILE A 249 18.80 1.57 3.30
CA ILE A 249 19.73 0.65 3.95
C ILE A 249 18.97 -0.11 5.04
N LEU A 250 18.74 -1.39 4.80
CA LEU A 250 18.10 -2.31 5.75
C LEU A 250 19.20 -3.07 6.51
N ASP A 251 19.24 -2.91 7.82
CA ASP A 251 20.15 -3.65 8.69
C ASP A 251 19.58 -5.04 8.99
N LEU A 252 20.12 -6.05 8.30
CA LEU A 252 19.67 -7.43 8.40
C LEU A 252 20.16 -8.13 9.69
N SER A 253 21.12 -7.53 10.42
CA SER A 253 21.71 -8.15 11.60
C SER A 253 20.86 -8.01 12.87
N ARG A 254 19.87 -7.10 12.84
CA ARG A 254 19.05 -6.72 14.00
C ARG A 254 17.72 -7.46 14.10
N ILE A 255 17.45 -8.38 13.18
CA ILE A 255 16.22 -9.17 13.14
C ILE A 255 16.59 -10.64 13.11
N LYS A 256 16.00 -11.43 14.02
CA LYS A 256 16.22 -12.88 14.03
C LYS A 256 15.67 -13.51 12.75
N PRO A 257 16.27 -14.61 12.28
CA PRO A 257 15.71 -15.38 11.18
C PRO A 257 14.27 -15.81 11.49
N LEU A 258 13.46 -15.99 10.43
CA LEU A 258 12.11 -16.51 10.55
C LEU A 258 12.10 -17.85 11.27
N SER A 259 11.20 -18.00 12.23
CA SER A 259 10.98 -19.28 12.89
C SER A 259 10.06 -20.16 12.05
N ALA A 260 10.22 -21.48 12.16
CA ALA A 260 9.29 -22.41 11.56
C ALA A 260 7.95 -22.28 12.28
N VAL A 261 6.96 -21.66 11.63
CA VAL A 261 5.59 -21.70 12.12
C VAL A 261 5.13 -23.15 12.03
N GLN A 262 4.79 -23.74 13.17
CA GLN A 262 4.44 -25.16 13.30
C GLN A 262 3.32 -25.57 12.31
N TYR A 263 2.44 -24.64 11.93
CA TYR A 263 1.39 -24.86 10.93
C TYR A 263 1.91 -24.99 9.48
N LEU A 264 3.00 -24.30 9.11
CA LEU A 264 3.55 -24.31 7.76
C LEU A 264 4.49 -25.51 7.51
N ALA A 265 5.12 -26.05 8.56
CA ALA A 265 6.03 -27.20 8.44
C ALA A 265 5.36 -28.45 7.82
N ARG A 266 4.03 -28.62 7.99
CA ARG A 266 3.27 -29.68 7.32
C ARG A 266 3.09 -29.43 5.82
N LEU A 267 2.91 -28.18 5.40
CA LEU A 267 2.71 -27.80 3.99
C LEU A 267 4.04 -27.71 3.20
N PHE A 268 5.13 -27.26 3.82
CA PHE A 268 6.45 -27.13 3.19
C PHE A 268 7.05 -28.45 2.69
N SER A 269 6.73 -29.58 3.34
CA SER A 269 7.21 -30.90 2.89
C SER A 269 6.64 -31.31 1.52
N GLN A 270 5.52 -30.73 1.09
CA GLN A 270 4.88 -31.00 -0.21
C GLN A 270 5.27 -29.98 -1.30
N TRP A 271 5.72 -28.78 -0.91
CA TRP A 271 5.97 -27.68 -1.86
C TRP A 271 7.29 -27.84 -2.65
N SER A 272 8.32 -28.43 -2.05
CA SER A 272 9.60 -28.72 -2.72
C SER A 272 9.49 -29.70 -3.90
N LEU A 273 8.36 -30.40 -4.04
CA LEU A 273 8.16 -31.43 -5.05
C LEU A 273 7.35 -30.98 -6.28
N LEU A 274 6.58 -29.88 -6.20
CA LEU A 274 5.53 -29.61 -7.21
C LEU A 274 5.73 -28.36 -8.07
N HIS A 275 6.57 -27.39 -7.67
CA HIS A 275 6.76 -26.18 -8.46
C HIS A 275 8.23 -25.86 -8.69
N GLY A 276 8.71 -26.18 -9.90
CA GLY A 276 9.98 -25.74 -10.48
C GLY A 276 10.04 -24.23 -10.74
N ASN A 277 9.62 -23.40 -9.79
CA ASN A 277 9.96 -21.97 -9.78
C ASN A 277 11.39 -21.84 -9.23
N ALA A 278 12.36 -22.20 -10.09
CA ALA A 278 13.78 -22.14 -9.80
C ALA A 278 14.20 -20.76 -9.23
N GLY A 279 13.53 -19.67 -9.63
CA GLY A 279 13.86 -18.30 -9.19
C GLY A 279 13.72 -18.05 -7.69
N PHE A 280 12.66 -18.54 -7.04
CA PHE A 280 12.43 -18.26 -5.61
C PHE A 280 13.40 -19.05 -4.72
N CYS A 281 13.62 -20.33 -5.05
CA CYS A 281 14.56 -21.18 -4.32
C CYS A 281 16.02 -20.76 -4.57
N LEU A 282 16.40 -20.39 -5.80
CA LEU A 282 17.75 -19.87 -6.11
C LEU A 282 18.00 -18.50 -5.46
N LEU A 283 17.02 -17.60 -5.41
CA LEU A 283 17.20 -16.30 -4.78
C LEU A 283 17.28 -16.44 -3.26
N TRP A 284 16.47 -17.31 -2.64
CA TRP A 284 16.58 -17.64 -1.22
C TRP A 284 17.85 -18.40 -0.86
N GLN A 285 18.32 -19.32 -1.73
CA GLN A 285 19.62 -19.98 -1.56
C GLN A 285 20.79 -19.02 -1.80
N LYS A 286 20.69 -18.07 -2.73
CA LYS A 286 21.67 -17.00 -2.93
C LYS A 286 21.69 -16.03 -1.76
N LEU A 287 20.53 -15.62 -1.23
CA LEU A 287 20.41 -14.84 0.00
C LEU A 287 20.98 -15.61 1.19
N LYS A 288 20.68 -16.91 1.36
CA LYS A 288 21.32 -17.77 2.38
C LYS A 288 22.83 -17.89 2.21
N ARG A 289 23.37 -17.84 1.00
CA ARG A 289 24.83 -17.83 0.75
C ARG A 289 25.45 -16.46 1.07
N ILE A 290 24.78 -15.37 0.72
CA ILE A 290 25.20 -13.99 1.04
C ILE A 290 25.12 -13.73 2.55
N LEU A 291 24.12 -14.30 3.23
CA LEU A 291 23.91 -14.19 4.68
C LEU A 291 24.70 -15.23 5.50
N ARG A 292 25.44 -16.15 4.85
CA ARG A 292 26.41 -17.07 5.48
C ARG A 292 27.84 -16.60 5.22
N CYS A 293 28.11 -15.29 5.27
CA CYS A 293 29.48 -14.83 5.42
C CYS A 293 29.90 -15.05 6.89
N PRO A 294 30.88 -15.92 7.17
CA PRO A 294 31.52 -15.92 8.47
C PRO A 294 32.32 -14.62 8.59
N HIS A 295 32.07 -13.86 9.65
CA HIS A 295 33.10 -12.99 10.20
C HIS A 295 34.10 -13.84 10.97
#